data_AF-A0AAV9J3I8-F1
#
_entry.id   AF-A0AAV9J3I8-F1
#
_cell.length_a   1.000
_cell.length_b   1.000
_cell.length_c   1.000
_cell.angle_alpha   90.00
_cell.angle_beta   90.00
_cell.angle_gamma   90.00
#
_symmetry.space_group_name_H-M   'P 1'
#
loop_
_entity.id
_entity.type
_entity.pdbx_description
1 polymer ?
#
loop_
_entity_poly.entity_id
_entity_poly.type
_entity_poly.pdbx_seq_one_letter_code
_entity_poly.pdbx_strand_id
1 'polypeptide(L)'
;MPPIFPRGGDDATPLYLLGGKMPWQFLRDWAPFSFDAVGLVTLLGSEEVNKSIGSLQRRRFSEFFPLLAGFVVAGDYFTDGESGYALFNISSGIYTTEIKPWFTRWLSLQDDINKETTVFTFETKKRDKKFDPIGDLIAPMLSYGVVLTLLACTAVMGDWPGIANFTAILVSMGVRNILIWQRRAATNNMAVEENPTPKGNMLKMFVTRADGRMVTIYAPLSVLKTFCIENCDPPNKLLYRLARAIGWLFFGGHIIILGMSSLFTQLITVALLVLPTWYFCHNADADVGRVKKDSEVRDGVEWRIREQRPFASDLLVTQEDPIETATGWFKDRRMHAYTHVRPTKEQEMMLQHWCLLPIQGLPWLQDYRHTAKENALEQAREACVAARLASQPMNDLEKEVERWSKDLEHCNRELDSWDRTVTESDEWYKKYGIAKEALRSASTATTLAAAAINGAGASSATTAAGSTKGGTAVAAQTSIAASTAVPSPAGTSRAPSSSARSGASQPSPSPSSPTADGIAAVAAQSPLQHNKHE
;
A
#
# COMPACT_ATOMS: atom_id res chain seq x y z
N MET A 1 17.31 47.88 -16.25
CA MET A 1 16.34 48.73 -15.52
C MET A 1 16.84 48.87 -14.09
N PRO A 2 17.06 50.08 -13.57
CA PRO A 2 17.40 50.28 -12.17
C PRO A 2 16.16 50.06 -11.28
N PRO A 3 16.31 49.68 -10.00
CA PRO A 3 15.17 49.46 -9.11
C PRO A 3 14.49 50.80 -8.77
N ILE A 4 13.26 50.96 -9.26
CA ILE A 4 12.37 52.08 -8.98
C ILE A 4 11.66 51.78 -7.66
N PHE A 5 12.33 51.96 -6.54
CA PHE A 5 11.66 52.22 -5.26
C PHE A 5 12.55 53.17 -4.45
N PRO A 6 12.11 54.44 -4.24
CA PRO A 6 12.80 55.32 -3.32
C PRO A 6 12.61 54.78 -1.90
N ARG A 7 13.71 54.47 -1.21
CA ARG A 7 13.75 54.39 0.25
C ARG A 7 13.48 55.80 0.78
N GLY A 8 12.20 56.16 0.92
CA GLY A 8 11.77 57.33 1.65
C GLY A 8 12.15 57.16 3.11
N GLY A 9 13.07 58.00 3.58
CA GLY A 9 13.20 58.28 5.00
C GLY A 9 11.98 59.07 5.45
N ASP A 10 11.41 58.63 6.57
CA ASP A 10 10.66 59.43 7.54
C ASP A 10 10.32 58.50 8.73
N ASP A 11 11.24 58.47 9.71
CA ASP A 11 11.01 58.66 11.15
C ASP A 11 9.78 58.06 11.85
N ALA A 12 9.25 56.93 11.38
CA ALA A 12 8.47 56.05 12.24
C ALA A 12 9.45 55.25 13.12
N THR A 13 9.83 55.80 14.28
CA THR A 13 10.60 55.11 15.32
C THR A 13 9.80 53.87 15.76
N PRO A 14 10.16 52.64 15.34
CA PRO A 14 9.43 51.46 15.75
C PRO A 14 9.93 51.08 17.13
N LEU A 15 9.24 51.54 18.18
CA LEU A 15 9.21 51.02 19.55
C LEU A 15 10.41 50.12 19.95
N TYR A 16 11.64 50.65 19.87
CA TYR A 16 12.87 49.99 20.33
C TYR A 16 12.95 50.11 21.86
N LEU A 17 11.97 49.58 22.59
CA LEU A 17 11.91 49.67 24.06
C LEU A 17 12.77 48.63 24.79
N LEU A 18 13.56 47.85 24.07
CA LEU A 18 14.63 47.01 24.62
C LEU A 18 15.88 47.21 23.75
N GLY A 19 16.70 48.20 24.09
CA GLY A 19 17.88 48.69 23.35
C GLY A 19 19.07 47.71 23.28
N GLY A 20 18.85 46.46 22.88
CA GLY A 20 19.89 45.53 22.49
C GLY A 20 19.93 45.41 20.97
N LYS A 21 21.09 45.70 20.34
CA LYS A 21 21.34 45.23 18.97
C LYS A 21 21.13 43.72 18.96
N MET A 22 20.26 43.20 18.10
CA MET A 22 20.05 41.76 18.05
C MET A 22 21.34 41.09 17.58
N PRO A 23 21.75 39.95 18.18
CA PRO A 23 23.10 39.42 18.02
C PRO A 23 23.43 38.99 16.59
N TRP A 24 22.42 38.69 15.75
CA TRP A 24 22.61 38.20 14.38
C TRP A 24 22.13 39.18 13.30
N GLN A 25 22.03 40.47 13.58
CA GLN A 25 21.63 41.47 12.56
C GLN A 25 22.55 41.46 11.34
N PHE A 26 23.84 41.17 11.51
CA PHE A 26 24.80 41.12 10.40
C PHE A 26 24.45 40.04 9.35
N LEU A 27 23.78 38.95 9.73
CA LEU A 27 23.34 37.90 8.80
C LEU A 27 22.19 38.37 7.91
N ARG A 28 21.43 39.39 8.34
CA ARG A 28 20.32 39.93 7.55
C ARG A 28 20.79 40.60 6.26
N ASP A 29 21.93 41.28 6.35
CA ASP A 29 22.53 42.01 5.22
C ASP A 29 23.51 41.14 4.41
N TRP A 30 23.69 39.88 4.80
CA TRP A 30 24.59 38.94 4.13
C TRP A 30 23.96 38.40 2.83
N ALA A 31 24.51 38.82 1.69
CA ALA A 31 24.06 38.38 0.37
C ALA A 31 25.22 38.27 -0.64
N PRO A 32 26.13 37.29 -0.50
CA PRO A 32 27.28 37.14 -1.41
C PRO A 32 26.90 36.66 -2.82
N PHE A 33 25.70 36.10 -3.00
CA PHE A 33 25.19 35.65 -4.30
C PHE A 33 23.66 35.82 -4.37
N SER A 34 23.14 35.81 -5.60
CA SER A 34 21.70 35.73 -5.86
C SER A 34 21.29 34.27 -5.96
N PHE A 35 20.25 33.87 -5.21
CA PHE A 35 19.73 32.51 -5.20
C PHE A 35 18.22 32.56 -5.38
N ASP A 36 17.71 31.90 -6.42
CA ASP A 36 16.28 31.80 -6.65
C ASP A 36 15.69 30.64 -5.83
N ALA A 37 15.45 30.91 -4.54
CA ALA A 37 14.81 29.96 -3.64
C ALA A 37 13.37 29.65 -4.06
N VAL A 38 12.69 30.58 -4.75
CA VAL A 38 11.28 30.44 -5.12
C VAL A 38 11.10 29.37 -6.18
N GLY A 39 11.89 29.42 -7.26
CA GLY A 39 11.84 28.40 -8.31
C GLY A 39 12.16 27.00 -7.78
N LEU A 40 13.16 26.91 -6.89
CA LEU A 40 13.58 25.63 -6.32
C LEU A 40 12.52 25.04 -5.38
N VAL A 41 11.91 25.86 -4.51
CA VAL A 41 10.87 25.38 -3.59
C VAL A 41 9.59 24.95 -4.30
N THR A 42 9.29 25.58 -5.44
CA THR A 42 8.07 25.32 -6.19
C THR A 42 8.19 24.13 -7.14
N LEU A 43 9.31 23.95 -7.84
CA LEU A 43 9.42 22.93 -8.89
C LEU A 43 10.09 21.65 -8.43
N LEU A 44 11.05 21.74 -7.50
CA LEU A 44 11.87 20.59 -7.13
C LEU A 44 11.04 19.54 -6.37
N GLY A 45 11.10 18.30 -6.84
CA GLY A 45 10.49 17.16 -6.14
C GLY A 45 8.97 17.09 -6.25
N SER A 46 8.33 17.92 -7.09
CA SER A 46 6.87 17.98 -7.16
C SER A 46 6.23 16.67 -7.61
N GLU A 47 6.84 15.96 -8.56
CA GLU A 47 6.37 14.66 -9.04
C GLU A 47 6.58 13.58 -7.97
N GLU A 48 7.74 13.55 -7.32
CA GLU A 48 8.07 12.60 -6.26
C GLU A 48 7.19 12.80 -5.04
N VAL A 49 6.93 14.05 -4.63
CA VAL A 49 5.98 14.39 -3.57
C VAL A 49 4.57 13.98 -3.97
N ASN A 50 4.15 14.25 -5.21
CA ASN A 50 2.84 13.85 -5.72
C ASN A 50 2.62 12.34 -5.63
N LYS A 51 3.60 11.56 -6.12
CA LYS A 51 3.61 10.10 -6.04
C LYS A 51 3.61 9.60 -4.59
N SER A 52 4.44 10.20 -3.74
CA SER A 52 4.64 9.78 -2.35
C SER A 52 3.44 10.09 -1.46
N ILE A 53 2.85 11.29 -1.57
CA ILE A 53 1.62 11.70 -0.85
C ILE A 53 0.41 10.95 -1.43
N GLY A 54 0.32 10.89 -2.76
CA GLY A 54 -0.81 10.31 -3.46
C GLY A 54 -0.97 8.82 -3.20
N SER A 55 0.11 8.11 -2.85
CA SER A 55 0.02 6.72 -2.36
C SER A 55 -0.85 6.55 -1.12
N LEU A 56 -1.17 7.63 -0.41
CA LEU A 56 -1.87 7.64 0.88
C LEU A 56 -1.20 6.77 1.95
N GLN A 57 0.07 6.40 1.76
CA GLN A 57 0.74 5.49 2.68
C GLN A 57 0.95 6.15 4.05
N ARG A 58 0.56 5.50 5.15
CA ARG A 58 0.77 6.03 6.51
C ARG A 58 2.26 5.98 6.84
N ARG A 59 2.77 7.13 7.25
CA ARG A 59 4.17 7.33 7.64
C ARG A 59 4.20 7.85 9.06
N ARG A 60 5.08 7.31 9.90
CA ARG A 60 5.05 7.57 11.33
C ARG A 60 5.55 8.97 11.67
N PHE A 61 6.65 9.39 11.05
CA PHE A 61 7.35 10.64 11.35
C PHE A 61 7.28 11.61 10.18
N SER A 62 7.54 11.14 8.96
CA SER A 62 7.76 12.05 7.83
C SER A 62 6.50 12.73 7.31
N GLU A 63 5.32 12.18 7.63
CA GLU A 63 4.03 12.77 7.26
C GLU A 63 3.84 14.18 7.82
N PHE A 64 4.41 14.45 9.00
CA PHE A 64 4.27 15.75 9.65
C PHE A 64 5.31 16.75 9.17
N PHE A 65 6.41 16.33 8.52
CA PHE A 65 7.50 17.24 8.16
C PHE A 65 7.12 18.29 7.12
N PRO A 66 7.73 19.47 7.12
CA PRO A 66 7.56 20.44 6.04
C PRO A 66 8.03 19.81 4.72
N LEU A 67 7.18 19.84 3.69
CA LEU A 67 7.48 19.26 2.37
C LEU A 67 7.46 20.34 1.30
N LEU A 68 8.24 20.13 0.25
CA LEU A 68 8.21 20.92 -0.98
C LEU A 68 6.87 20.75 -1.72
N ALA A 69 6.69 21.57 -2.77
CA ALA A 69 5.57 21.44 -3.68
C ALA A 69 4.18 21.52 -3.01
N GLY A 70 4.00 22.47 -2.08
CA GLY A 70 2.72 22.68 -1.37
C GLY A 70 1.51 22.89 -2.29
N PHE A 71 1.72 23.38 -3.51
CA PHE A 71 0.67 23.48 -4.52
C PHE A 71 0.11 22.12 -4.97
N VAL A 72 0.91 21.05 -4.94
CA VAL A 72 0.46 19.68 -5.27
C VAL A 72 -0.66 19.28 -4.33
N VAL A 73 -0.47 19.57 -3.04
CA VAL A 73 -1.42 19.29 -1.97
C VAL A 73 -2.63 20.21 -2.03
N ALA A 74 -2.44 21.53 -2.16
CA ALA A 74 -3.52 22.49 -2.23
C ALA A 74 -4.40 22.30 -3.50
N GLY A 75 -3.74 21.95 -4.61
CA GLY A 75 -4.34 21.68 -5.91
C GLY A 75 -5.07 20.35 -5.99
N ASP A 76 -4.85 19.42 -5.04
CA ASP A 76 -5.44 18.06 -5.04
C ASP A 76 -4.90 17.17 -6.18
N TYR A 77 -3.76 17.53 -6.76
CA TYR A 77 -3.11 16.80 -7.86
C TYR A 77 -2.70 15.37 -7.46
N PHE A 78 -2.52 15.12 -6.16
CA PHE A 78 -2.25 13.79 -5.61
C PHE A 78 -3.44 12.84 -5.70
N THR A 79 -4.59 13.32 -6.18
CA THR A 79 -5.78 12.52 -6.48
C THR A 79 -6.00 12.29 -7.97
N ASP A 80 -5.17 12.86 -8.84
CA ASP A 80 -5.29 12.68 -10.28
C ASP A 80 -4.90 11.26 -10.67
N GLY A 81 -5.61 10.67 -11.63
CA GLY A 81 -5.39 9.31 -12.13
C GLY A 81 -4.02 9.13 -12.79
N GLU A 82 -3.42 7.95 -12.65
CA GLU A 82 -2.25 7.55 -13.44
C GLU A 82 -2.66 6.53 -14.49
N SER A 83 -2.25 6.77 -15.73
CA SER A 83 -2.50 5.86 -16.86
C SER A 83 -1.51 4.70 -16.88
N GLY A 84 -1.82 3.66 -17.65
CA GLY A 84 -0.92 2.52 -17.89
C GLY A 84 -1.08 1.38 -16.92
N TYR A 85 -2.04 1.46 -15.99
CA TYR A 85 -2.40 0.34 -15.13
C TYR A 85 -3.63 -0.38 -15.67
N ALA A 86 -3.69 -1.69 -15.46
CA ALA A 86 -4.91 -2.45 -15.73
C ALA A 86 -5.11 -3.52 -14.65
N LEU A 87 -6.36 -3.66 -14.21
CA LEU A 87 -6.80 -4.63 -13.23
C LEU A 87 -7.62 -5.71 -13.94
N PHE A 88 -7.21 -6.95 -13.75
CA PHE A 88 -7.92 -8.14 -14.19
C PHE A 88 -8.45 -8.85 -12.94
N ASN A 89 -9.73 -8.70 -12.66
CA ASN A 89 -10.40 -9.47 -11.61
C ASN A 89 -10.78 -10.85 -12.16
N ILE A 90 -9.91 -11.82 -11.87
CA ILE A 90 -10.01 -13.21 -12.32
C ILE A 90 -11.20 -13.89 -11.67
N SER A 91 -11.52 -13.57 -10.41
CA SER A 91 -12.66 -14.18 -9.72
C SER A 91 -14.00 -13.75 -10.30
N SER A 92 -14.14 -12.52 -10.78
CA SER A 92 -15.41 -11.99 -11.31
C SER A 92 -15.46 -11.86 -12.83
N GLY A 93 -14.36 -12.09 -13.55
CA GLY A 93 -14.31 -11.91 -14.99
C GLY A 93 -14.41 -10.45 -15.45
N ILE A 94 -13.96 -9.52 -14.60
CA ILE A 94 -14.03 -8.08 -14.88
C ILE A 94 -12.63 -7.58 -15.20
N TYR A 95 -12.52 -6.82 -16.28
CA TYR A 95 -11.31 -6.08 -16.66
C TYR A 95 -11.61 -4.59 -16.57
N THR A 96 -10.70 -3.83 -15.96
CA THR A 96 -10.78 -2.37 -15.93
C THR A 96 -9.39 -1.73 -15.99
N THR A 97 -9.29 -0.64 -16.74
CA THR A 97 -8.12 0.25 -16.75
C THR A 97 -8.28 1.41 -15.77
N GLU A 98 -9.48 1.58 -15.21
CA GLU A 98 -9.78 2.63 -14.24
C GLU A 98 -9.45 2.13 -12.83
N ILE A 99 -8.19 2.34 -12.46
CA ILE A 99 -7.69 2.07 -11.12
C ILE A 99 -7.58 3.38 -10.35
N LYS A 100 -7.96 3.36 -9.06
CA LYS A 100 -7.84 4.54 -8.22
C LYS A 100 -6.37 4.96 -8.06
N PRO A 101 -6.08 6.27 -8.18
CA PRO A 101 -4.70 6.75 -8.24
C PRO A 101 -3.87 6.52 -6.98
N TRP A 102 -4.51 6.43 -5.82
CA TRP A 102 -3.77 6.11 -4.60
C TRP A 102 -3.11 4.73 -4.69
N PHE A 103 -3.80 3.79 -5.34
CA PHE A 103 -3.38 2.41 -5.44
C PHE A 103 -2.28 2.25 -6.50
N THR A 104 -2.42 2.93 -7.64
CA THR A 104 -1.37 2.97 -8.67
C THR A 104 -0.06 3.55 -8.12
N ARG A 105 -0.17 4.65 -7.36
CA ARG A 105 0.97 5.31 -6.70
C ARG A 105 1.59 4.42 -5.64
N TRP A 106 0.79 3.80 -4.81
CA TRP A 106 1.29 2.85 -3.82
C TRP A 106 2.05 1.68 -4.45
N LEU A 107 1.50 1.09 -5.52
CA LEU A 107 2.19 0.04 -6.29
C LEU A 107 3.50 0.55 -6.89
N SER A 108 3.53 1.81 -7.36
CA SER A 108 4.71 2.43 -7.96
C SER A 108 5.82 2.75 -6.95
N LEU A 109 5.51 2.84 -5.65
CA LEU A 109 6.46 3.04 -4.55
C LEU A 109 7.02 1.74 -3.99
N GLN A 110 6.50 0.59 -4.41
CA GLN A 110 7.10 -0.69 -4.03
C GLN A 110 8.31 -0.94 -4.94
N ASP A 111 9.45 -0.32 -4.57
CA ASP A 111 10.73 -0.42 -5.29
C ASP A 111 11.28 -1.86 -5.28
N ASP A 112 10.92 -2.63 -4.25
CA ASP A 112 11.34 -4.01 -4.02
C ASP A 112 10.42 -5.08 -4.65
N ILE A 113 9.57 -4.73 -5.63
CA ILE A 113 8.85 -5.75 -6.42
C ILE A 113 9.87 -6.52 -7.26
N ASN A 114 10.47 -7.51 -6.61
CA ASN A 114 11.30 -8.50 -7.23
C ASN A 114 10.38 -9.43 -8.02
N LYS A 115 10.37 -9.18 -9.33
CA LYS A 115 9.95 -10.14 -10.36
C LYS A 115 8.42 -10.26 -10.44
N GLU A 116 7.93 -10.74 -11.57
CA GLU A 116 6.50 -10.92 -11.89
C GLU A 116 5.77 -11.90 -10.94
N THR A 117 6.40 -12.29 -9.84
CA THR A 117 6.00 -13.31 -8.87
C THR A 117 5.59 -12.74 -7.51
N THR A 118 5.70 -11.42 -7.28
CA THR A 118 5.25 -10.82 -6.01
C THR A 118 3.74 -10.97 -5.84
N VAL A 119 3.35 -11.42 -4.65
CA VAL A 119 1.96 -11.60 -4.24
C VAL A 119 1.64 -10.61 -3.13
N PHE A 120 0.52 -9.89 -3.28
CA PHE A 120 -0.04 -9.04 -2.23
C PHE A 120 -1.33 -9.62 -1.70
N THR A 121 -1.39 -9.87 -0.39
CA THR A 121 -2.61 -10.30 0.29
C THR A 121 -3.13 -9.16 1.16
N PHE A 122 -4.33 -8.69 0.86
CA PHE A 122 -5.04 -7.65 1.59
C PHE A 122 -5.99 -8.28 2.59
N GLU A 123 -5.85 -7.93 3.87
CA GLU A 123 -6.74 -8.36 4.94
C GLU A 123 -7.31 -7.15 5.67
N THR A 124 -8.62 -7.18 5.93
CA THR A 124 -9.28 -6.19 6.80
C THR A 124 -9.21 -6.68 8.24
N LYS A 125 -8.27 -6.16 9.02
CA LYS A 125 -8.14 -6.45 10.45
C LYS A 125 -8.54 -5.21 11.25
N LYS A 126 -9.72 -5.23 11.86
CA LYS A 126 -10.16 -4.15 12.77
C LYS A 126 -9.08 -3.96 13.85
N ARG A 127 -8.50 -2.76 13.90
CA ARG A 127 -7.54 -2.43 14.94
C ARG A 127 -8.32 -2.07 16.21
N ASP A 128 -7.91 -2.63 17.33
CA ASP A 128 -8.18 -2.00 18.62
C ASP A 128 -7.51 -0.62 18.59
N LYS A 129 -8.29 0.45 18.70
CA LYS A 129 -7.79 1.84 18.75
C LYS A 129 -6.97 2.07 20.02
N LYS A 130 -5.81 1.42 20.12
CA LYS A 130 -4.80 1.67 21.14
C LYS A 130 -4.01 2.87 20.65
N PHE A 131 -4.07 3.92 21.46
CA PHE A 131 -3.25 5.12 21.32
C PHE A 131 -1.79 4.71 21.18
N ASP A 132 -1.15 5.09 20.07
CA ASP A 132 0.29 4.91 19.88
C ASP A 132 0.96 6.24 20.21
N PRO A 133 1.51 6.43 21.43
CA PRO A 133 2.05 7.72 21.87
C PRO A 133 3.15 8.24 20.93
N ILE A 134 3.90 7.33 20.31
CA ILE A 134 5.01 7.71 19.43
C ILE A 134 4.46 8.27 18.11
N GLY A 135 3.48 7.60 17.50
CA GLY A 135 2.92 8.01 16.21
C GLY A 135 1.96 9.20 16.31
N ASP A 136 1.18 9.27 17.39
CA ASP A 136 0.10 10.25 17.50
C ASP A 136 0.53 11.54 18.22
N LEU A 137 1.61 11.52 19.03
CA LEU A 137 2.09 12.69 19.79
C LEU A 137 3.55 13.07 19.51
N ILE A 138 4.48 12.11 19.57
CA ILE A 138 5.92 12.42 19.43
C ILE A 138 6.26 12.88 18.02
N ALA A 139 5.72 12.20 16.99
CA ALA A 139 5.97 12.54 15.60
C ALA A 139 5.58 13.99 15.22
N PRO A 140 4.36 14.48 15.51
CA PRO A 140 4.02 15.87 15.23
C PRO A 140 4.88 16.83 16.06
N MET A 141 5.16 16.54 17.34
CA MET A 141 6.03 17.38 18.18
C MET A 141 7.44 17.53 17.59
N LEU A 142 8.03 16.43 17.12
CA LEU A 142 9.35 16.44 16.49
C LEU A 142 9.35 17.30 15.24
N SER A 143 8.34 17.14 14.38
CA SER A 143 8.21 17.94 13.16
C SER A 143 8.06 19.44 13.45
N TYR A 144 7.15 19.80 14.37
CA TYR A 144 6.98 21.20 14.77
C TYR A 144 8.24 21.75 15.44
N GLY A 145 9.00 20.93 16.16
CA GLY A 145 10.29 21.31 16.74
C GLY A 145 11.36 21.65 15.69
N VAL A 146 11.42 20.91 14.58
CA VAL A 146 12.32 21.24 13.45
C VAL A 146 11.95 22.61 12.87
N VAL A 147 10.67 22.87 12.65
CA VAL A 147 10.19 24.16 12.11
C VAL A 147 10.38 25.30 13.11
N LEU A 148 10.28 25.04 14.42
CA LEU A 148 10.55 26.02 15.49
C LEU A 148 11.98 26.57 15.45
N THR A 149 12.94 25.78 14.94
CA THR A 149 14.32 26.24 14.74
C THR A 149 14.37 27.43 13.77
N LEU A 150 13.55 27.42 12.72
CA LEU A 150 13.42 28.55 11.79
C LEU A 150 12.86 29.80 12.50
N LEU A 151 11.89 29.64 13.39
CA LEU A 151 11.35 30.76 14.18
C LEU A 151 12.44 31.35 15.09
N ALA A 152 13.22 30.51 15.77
CA ALA A 152 14.29 30.97 16.65
C ALA A 152 15.34 31.77 15.85
N CYS A 153 15.80 31.26 14.70
CA CYS A 153 16.75 31.97 13.84
C CYS A 153 16.20 33.31 13.34
N THR A 154 14.96 33.33 12.85
CA THR A 154 14.33 34.55 12.30
C THR A 154 14.03 35.59 13.37
N ALA A 155 13.62 35.17 14.57
CA ALA A 155 13.42 36.06 15.71
C ALA A 155 14.74 36.70 16.19
N VAL A 156 15.83 35.91 16.27
CA VAL A 156 17.15 36.42 16.66
C VAL A 156 17.74 37.38 15.59
N MET A 157 17.36 37.22 14.32
CA MET A 157 17.74 38.12 13.24
C MET A 157 16.84 39.37 13.14
N GLY A 158 15.64 39.35 13.73
CA GLY A 158 14.63 40.39 13.54
C GLY A 158 14.07 40.43 12.12
N ASP A 159 13.96 39.26 11.47
CA ASP A 159 13.45 39.11 10.10
C ASP A 159 11.94 38.85 10.11
N TRP A 160 11.13 39.92 10.04
CA TRP A 160 9.66 39.82 10.03
C TRP A 160 9.10 38.97 8.88
N PRO A 161 9.58 39.11 7.62
CA PRO A 161 9.27 38.15 6.56
C PRO A 161 9.58 36.70 6.96
N GLY A 162 10.70 36.45 7.63
CA GLY A 162 11.05 35.12 8.12
C GLY A 162 10.02 34.52 9.10
N ILE A 163 9.43 35.33 9.99
CA ILE A 163 8.38 34.88 10.91
C ILE A 163 7.07 34.57 10.15
N ALA A 164 6.73 35.39 9.16
CA ALA A 164 5.56 35.13 8.31
C ALA A 164 5.76 33.85 7.47
N ASN A 165 6.99 33.60 6.99
CA ASN A 165 7.37 32.40 6.27
C ASN A 165 7.21 31.14 7.13
N PHE A 166 7.71 31.17 8.36
CA PHE A 166 7.50 30.12 9.36
C PHE A 166 6.00 29.81 9.55
N THR A 167 5.18 30.84 9.71
CA THR A 167 3.73 30.69 9.91
C THR A 167 3.08 30.02 8.70
N ALA A 168 3.48 30.40 7.48
CA ALA A 168 2.95 29.79 6.27
C ALA A 168 3.31 28.30 6.13
N ILE A 169 4.54 27.93 6.50
CA ILE A 169 4.97 26.52 6.51
C ILE A 169 4.15 25.71 7.52
N LEU A 170 3.94 26.23 8.75
CA LEU A 170 3.13 25.56 9.76
C LEU A 170 1.69 25.32 9.29
N VAL A 171 1.07 26.33 8.70
CA VAL A 171 -0.30 26.19 8.18
C VAL A 171 -0.34 25.18 7.03
N SER A 172 0.65 25.20 6.13
CA SER A 172 0.76 24.23 5.02
C SER A 172 0.85 22.78 5.53
N MET A 173 1.65 22.52 6.58
CA MET A 173 1.73 21.20 7.22
C MET A 173 0.36 20.78 7.80
N GLY A 174 -0.32 21.68 8.50
CA GLY A 174 -1.65 21.42 9.06
C GLY A 174 -2.69 21.10 7.98
N VAL A 175 -2.74 21.91 6.91
CA VAL A 175 -3.63 21.69 5.76
C VAL A 175 -3.38 20.33 5.14
N ARG A 176 -2.12 19.99 4.84
CA ARG A 176 -1.76 18.69 4.26
C ARG A 176 -2.24 17.53 5.14
N ASN A 177 -1.99 17.60 6.45
CA ASN A 177 -2.40 16.56 7.38
C ASN A 177 -3.92 16.38 7.38
N ILE A 178 -4.69 17.47 7.33
CA ILE A 178 -6.17 17.42 7.25
C ILE A 178 -6.61 16.75 5.94
N LEU A 179 -6.03 17.12 4.80
CA LEU A 179 -6.40 16.58 3.50
C LEU A 179 -6.08 15.07 3.39
N ILE A 180 -4.89 14.66 3.79
CA ILE A 180 -4.48 13.24 3.80
C ILE A 180 -5.36 12.45 4.76
N TRP A 181 -5.63 12.98 5.96
CA TRP A 181 -6.50 12.33 6.94
C TRP A 181 -7.93 12.12 6.41
N GLN A 182 -8.53 13.14 5.81
CA GLN A 182 -9.86 13.04 5.19
C GLN A 182 -9.91 11.98 4.09
N ARG A 183 -8.88 11.92 3.23
CA ARG A 183 -8.82 10.92 2.15
C ARG A 183 -8.64 9.50 2.67
N ARG A 184 -7.77 9.28 3.65
CA ARG A 184 -7.64 7.96 4.29
C ARG A 184 -8.90 7.54 5.03
N ALA A 185 -9.57 8.48 5.70
CA ALA A 185 -10.84 8.20 6.37
C ALA A 185 -11.92 7.76 5.37
N ALA A 186 -11.98 8.36 4.19
CA ALA A 186 -12.88 7.94 3.11
C ALA A 186 -12.62 6.49 2.68
N THR A 187 -11.35 6.14 2.39
CA THR A 187 -10.95 4.78 2.01
C THR A 187 -11.25 3.76 3.11
N ASN A 188 -11.04 4.12 4.37
CA ASN A 188 -11.30 3.24 5.51
C ASN A 188 -12.78 2.95 5.69
N ASN A 189 -13.63 3.98 5.58
CA ASN A 189 -15.08 3.81 5.72
C ASN A 189 -15.60 2.84 4.65
N MET A 190 -15.15 2.97 3.41
CA MET A 190 -15.51 2.04 2.33
C MET A 190 -15.03 0.61 2.57
N ALA A 191 -13.81 0.42 3.09
CA ALA A 191 -13.29 -0.91 3.37
C ALA A 191 -14.01 -1.62 4.54
N VAL A 192 -14.61 -0.86 5.47
CA VAL A 192 -15.23 -1.36 6.70
C VAL A 192 -16.75 -1.53 6.61
N GLU A 193 -17.44 -0.73 5.79
CA GLU A 193 -18.91 -0.77 5.67
C GLU A 193 -19.45 -2.11 5.14
N GLU A 194 -18.61 -2.89 4.47
CA GLU A 194 -18.98 -4.21 3.99
C GLU A 194 -18.52 -5.28 5.00
N ASN A 195 -19.50 -5.98 5.62
CA ASN A 195 -19.29 -6.99 6.66
C ASN A 195 -18.06 -7.86 6.37
N PRO A 196 -17.29 -8.27 7.41
CA PRO A 196 -16.14 -9.15 7.22
C PRO A 196 -16.61 -10.39 6.49
N THR A 197 -16.29 -10.48 5.19
CA THR A 197 -16.61 -11.64 4.40
C THR A 197 -15.99 -12.85 5.10
N PRO A 198 -16.71 -13.98 5.19
CA PRO A 198 -16.11 -15.23 5.65
C PRO A 198 -14.78 -15.45 4.91
N LYS A 199 -13.77 -15.99 5.60
CA LYS A 199 -12.40 -16.20 5.09
C LYS A 199 -12.29 -16.91 3.72
N GLY A 200 -13.39 -17.39 3.14
CA GLY A 200 -13.46 -18.08 1.86
C GLY A 200 -13.63 -17.21 0.60
N ASN A 201 -13.96 -15.90 0.70
CA ASN A 201 -14.25 -15.07 -0.49
C ASN A 201 -13.13 -14.06 -0.82
N MET A 202 -11.89 -14.52 -0.89
CA MET A 202 -10.79 -13.72 -1.43
C MET A 202 -10.88 -13.70 -2.97
N LEU A 203 -10.91 -12.50 -3.54
CA LEU A 203 -10.83 -12.30 -4.98
C LEU A 203 -9.40 -12.40 -5.44
N LYS A 204 -9.21 -13.10 -6.56
CA LYS A 204 -7.94 -13.25 -7.24
C LYS A 204 -7.86 -12.21 -8.34
N MET A 205 -6.82 -11.38 -8.32
CA MET A 205 -6.67 -10.30 -9.27
C MET A 205 -5.24 -10.24 -9.79
N PHE A 206 -5.11 -9.88 -11.06
CA PHE A 206 -3.83 -9.44 -11.62
C PHE A 206 -3.88 -7.94 -11.84
N VAL A 207 -2.81 -7.25 -11.46
CA VAL A 207 -2.61 -5.84 -11.81
C VAL A 207 -1.38 -5.74 -12.69
N THR A 208 -1.56 -5.25 -13.92
CA THR A 208 -0.46 -4.82 -14.77
C THR A 208 -0.13 -3.37 -14.46
N ARG A 209 1.13 -3.10 -14.19
CA ARG A 209 1.69 -1.76 -13.97
C ARG A 209 2.03 -1.09 -15.29
N ALA A 210 2.25 0.23 -15.23
CA ALA A 210 2.69 1.02 -16.39
C ALA A 210 4.05 0.58 -16.98
N ASP A 211 4.89 -0.12 -16.20
CA ASP A 211 6.16 -0.70 -16.66
C ASP A 211 6.00 -2.08 -17.32
N GLY A 212 4.77 -2.56 -17.50
CA GLY A 212 4.47 -3.88 -18.07
C GLY A 212 4.64 -5.04 -17.11
N ARG A 213 5.05 -4.81 -15.85
CA ARG A 213 5.14 -5.86 -14.83
C ARG A 213 3.75 -6.17 -14.30
N MET A 214 3.52 -7.45 -13.98
CA MET A 214 2.27 -7.92 -13.39
C MET A 214 2.48 -8.31 -11.93
N VAL A 215 1.51 -7.98 -11.07
CA VAL A 215 1.48 -8.40 -9.67
C VAL A 215 0.19 -9.15 -9.39
N THR A 216 0.29 -10.17 -8.53
CA THR A 216 -0.87 -10.95 -8.09
C THR A 216 -1.41 -10.37 -6.79
N ILE A 217 -2.73 -10.18 -6.72
CA ILE A 217 -3.37 -9.59 -5.55
C ILE A 217 -4.54 -10.45 -5.10
N TYR A 218 -4.51 -10.82 -3.83
CA TYR A 218 -5.63 -11.42 -3.12
C TYR A 218 -6.25 -10.36 -2.22
N ALA A 219 -7.52 -10.05 -2.43
CA ALA A 219 -8.22 -9.09 -1.58
C ALA A 219 -9.69 -9.51 -1.39
N PRO A 220 -10.32 -9.19 -0.26
CA PRO A 220 -11.75 -9.37 -0.10
C PRO A 220 -12.51 -8.44 -1.06
N LEU A 221 -13.75 -8.84 -1.42
CA LEU A 221 -14.63 -8.06 -2.29
C LEU A 221 -14.84 -6.61 -1.80
N SER A 222 -14.84 -6.40 -0.48
CA SER A 222 -14.96 -5.09 0.13
C SER A 222 -13.81 -4.14 -0.24
N VAL A 223 -12.59 -4.66 -0.25
CA VAL A 223 -11.40 -3.88 -0.61
C VAL A 223 -11.37 -3.62 -2.11
N LEU A 224 -11.91 -4.51 -2.95
CA LEU A 224 -11.98 -4.26 -4.40
C LEU A 224 -12.73 -2.97 -4.76
N LYS A 225 -13.81 -2.64 -4.06
CA LYS A 225 -14.55 -1.38 -4.31
C LYS A 225 -13.68 -0.15 -4.14
N THR A 226 -12.73 -0.21 -3.20
CA THR A 226 -11.77 0.87 -2.96
C THR A 226 -10.74 1.04 -4.09
N PHE A 227 -10.51 -0.01 -4.88
CA PHE A 227 -9.56 0.02 -6.01
C PHE A 227 -10.16 0.57 -7.30
N CYS A 228 -11.45 0.38 -7.56
CA CYS A 228 -12.02 0.63 -8.90
C CYS A 228 -13.34 1.39 -8.93
N ILE A 229 -14.24 1.18 -7.97
CA ILE A 229 -15.67 1.41 -8.23
C ILE A 229 -16.14 2.77 -7.73
N GLU A 230 -15.82 3.15 -6.49
CA GLU A 230 -16.47 4.31 -5.88
C GLU A 230 -15.52 5.48 -5.69
N ASN A 231 -16.01 6.69 -5.96
CA ASN A 231 -15.30 7.89 -5.56
C ASN A 231 -15.34 7.97 -4.03
N CYS A 232 -14.18 7.76 -3.40
CA CYS A 232 -13.99 7.97 -1.97
C CYS A 232 -14.16 9.47 -1.67
N ASP A 233 -15.40 9.90 -1.50
CA ASP A 233 -15.72 11.25 -1.09
C ASP A 233 -15.19 11.48 0.33
N PRO A 234 -14.50 12.61 0.58
CA PRO A 234 -14.03 12.91 1.93
C PRO A 234 -15.24 13.03 2.87
N PRO A 235 -15.19 12.44 4.09
CA PRO A 235 -16.30 12.47 5.03
C PRO A 235 -16.85 13.87 5.28
N ASN A 236 -15.95 14.86 5.38
CA ASN A 236 -16.31 16.27 5.57
C ASN A 236 -15.91 17.11 4.34
N LYS A 237 -16.78 17.15 3.33
CA LYS A 237 -16.55 17.93 2.08
C LYS A 237 -16.29 19.43 2.31
N LEU A 238 -16.89 20.02 3.36
CA LEU A 238 -16.68 21.44 3.69
C LEU A 238 -15.28 21.67 4.26
N LEU A 239 -14.89 20.87 5.25
CA LEU A 239 -13.55 20.95 5.85
C LEU A 239 -12.46 20.72 4.79
N TYR A 240 -12.68 19.76 3.89
CA TYR A 240 -11.79 19.48 2.77
C TYR A 240 -11.62 20.70 1.84
N ARG A 241 -12.74 21.32 1.43
CA ARG A 241 -12.71 22.51 0.56
C ARG A 241 -12.08 23.72 1.25
N LEU A 242 -12.39 23.96 2.52
CA LEU A 242 -11.80 25.04 3.31
C LEU A 242 -10.29 24.84 3.49
N ALA A 243 -9.85 23.62 3.82
CA ALA A 243 -8.44 23.30 3.95
C ALA A 243 -7.69 23.54 2.63
N ARG A 244 -8.26 23.16 1.47
CA ARG A 244 -7.68 23.46 0.15
C ARG A 244 -7.56 24.97 -0.12
N ALA A 245 -8.60 25.74 0.19
CA ALA A 245 -8.58 27.20 0.00
C ALA A 245 -7.53 27.87 0.89
N ILE A 246 -7.43 27.47 2.16
CA ILE A 246 -6.39 27.91 3.09
C ILE A 246 -5.00 27.51 2.55
N GLY A 247 -4.85 26.28 2.06
CA GLY A 247 -3.62 25.78 1.45
C GLY A 247 -3.15 26.67 0.30
N TRP A 248 -4.03 27.04 -0.63
CA TRP A 248 -3.70 27.93 -1.74
C TRP A 248 -3.30 29.33 -1.27
N LEU A 249 -4.03 29.90 -0.32
CA LEU A 249 -3.75 31.23 0.23
C LEU A 249 -2.36 31.28 0.88
N PHE A 250 -2.05 30.31 1.74
CA PHE A 250 -0.78 30.26 2.44
C PHE A 250 0.38 29.83 1.54
N PHE A 251 0.14 29.01 0.51
CA PHE A 251 1.15 28.70 -0.49
C PHE A 251 1.53 29.95 -1.32
N GLY A 252 0.55 30.71 -1.81
CA GLY A 252 0.81 31.96 -2.52
C GLY A 252 1.51 32.99 -1.64
N GLY A 253 1.07 33.13 -0.39
CA GLY A 253 1.73 33.98 0.61
C GLY A 253 3.17 33.54 0.88
N HIS A 254 3.42 32.24 1.06
CA HIS A 254 4.75 31.68 1.28
C HIS A 254 5.72 32.05 0.16
N ILE A 255 5.31 31.95 -1.11
CA ILE A 255 6.15 32.35 -2.26
C ILE A 255 6.56 33.82 -2.19
N ILE A 256 5.60 34.71 -1.94
CA ILE A 256 5.87 36.16 -1.89
C ILE A 256 6.78 36.48 -0.70
N ILE A 257 6.49 35.92 0.47
CA ILE A 257 7.27 36.14 1.69
C ILE A 257 8.68 35.58 1.56
N LEU A 258 8.86 34.41 0.95
CA LEU A 258 10.17 33.81 0.72
C LEU A 258 11.03 34.71 -0.18
N GLY A 259 10.44 35.26 -1.25
CA GLY A 259 11.10 36.23 -2.13
C GLY A 259 11.52 37.53 -1.43
N MET A 260 10.80 37.93 -0.37
CA MET A 260 11.13 39.11 0.45
C MET A 260 12.05 38.82 1.64
N SER A 261 12.30 37.55 1.96
CA SER A 261 13.12 37.16 3.11
C SER A 261 14.60 37.34 2.86
N SER A 262 15.39 37.46 3.93
CA SER A 262 16.85 37.50 3.80
C SER A 262 17.41 36.20 3.19
N LEU A 263 18.56 36.29 2.50
CA LEU A 263 19.20 35.14 1.85
C LEU A 263 19.46 33.98 2.84
N PHE A 264 19.87 34.31 4.07
CA PHE A 264 20.10 33.31 5.11
C PHE A 264 18.80 32.57 5.49
N THR A 265 17.70 33.31 5.71
CA THR A 265 16.38 32.71 5.96
C THR A 265 15.91 31.86 4.78
N GLN A 266 16.16 32.29 3.54
CA GLN A 266 15.84 31.52 2.34
C GLN A 266 16.61 30.18 2.30
N LEU A 267 17.92 30.20 2.57
CA LEU A 267 18.76 28.99 2.59
C LEU A 267 18.31 27.99 3.67
N ILE A 268 18.04 28.47 4.89
CA ILE A 268 17.53 27.60 5.96
C ILE A 268 16.18 27.02 5.56
N THR A 269 15.27 27.84 5.03
CA THR A 269 13.94 27.39 4.59
C THR A 269 14.05 26.31 3.53
N VAL A 270 14.91 26.50 2.54
CA VAL A 270 15.15 25.54 1.46
C VAL A 270 15.72 24.24 2.02
N ALA A 271 16.75 24.29 2.87
CA ALA A 271 17.30 23.09 3.50
C ALA A 271 16.25 22.34 4.34
N LEU A 272 15.43 23.10 5.08
CA LEU A 272 14.35 22.59 5.92
C LEU A 272 13.19 22.00 5.13
N LEU A 273 12.99 22.38 3.87
CA LEU A 273 12.00 21.76 2.97
C LEU A 273 12.59 20.59 2.18
N VAL A 274 13.81 20.73 1.65
CA VAL A 274 14.46 19.72 0.79
C VAL A 274 14.82 18.46 1.57
N LEU A 275 15.46 18.59 2.74
CA LEU A 275 15.92 17.41 3.49
C LEU A 275 14.76 16.50 3.93
N PRO A 276 13.67 17.03 4.53
CA PRO A 276 12.55 16.17 4.89
C PRO A 276 11.77 15.68 3.68
N THR A 277 11.71 16.45 2.59
CA THR A 277 11.12 15.97 1.33
C THR A 277 11.88 14.79 0.76
N TRP A 278 13.21 14.88 0.70
CA TRP A 278 14.06 13.78 0.26
C TRP A 278 13.84 12.54 1.13
N TYR A 279 13.83 12.71 2.45
CA TYR A 279 13.56 11.63 3.40
C TYR A 279 12.16 11.01 3.21
N PHE A 280 11.14 11.84 2.99
CA PHE A 280 9.77 11.40 2.71
C PHE A 280 9.68 10.61 1.40
N CYS A 281 10.27 11.11 0.31
CA CYS A 281 10.18 10.45 -0.99
C CYS A 281 10.93 9.12 -1.07
N HIS A 282 12.02 8.92 -0.30
CA HIS A 282 12.83 7.70 -0.32
C HIS A 282 12.29 6.53 0.52
N ASN A 283 11.05 6.60 1.02
CA ASN A 283 10.35 5.48 1.68
C ASN A 283 11.18 4.75 2.75
N ALA A 284 11.87 5.48 3.63
CA ALA A 284 12.69 4.86 4.66
C ALA A 284 11.87 3.83 5.47
N ASP A 285 12.33 2.57 5.52
CA ASP A 285 11.62 1.43 6.12
C ASP A 285 11.14 1.72 7.56
N ALA A 286 11.95 2.47 8.33
CA ALA A 286 11.69 2.87 9.71
C ALA A 286 10.43 3.74 9.87
N ASP A 287 10.06 4.47 8.83
CA ASP A 287 8.98 5.44 8.83
C ASP A 287 7.66 4.85 8.31
N VAL A 288 7.74 3.91 7.38
CA VAL A 288 6.58 3.17 6.85
C VAL A 288 6.09 2.09 7.83
N GLY A 289 6.91 1.73 8.82
CA GLY A 289 6.58 0.69 9.79
C GLY A 289 6.51 -0.70 9.17
N ARG A 290 7.34 -0.96 8.15
CA ARG A 290 7.45 -2.28 7.52
C ARG A 290 8.03 -3.25 8.54
N VAL A 291 7.26 -4.28 8.88
CA VAL A 291 7.74 -5.38 9.70
C VAL A 291 8.21 -6.47 8.75
N LYS A 292 9.51 -6.72 8.74
CA LYS A 292 10.06 -7.93 8.09
C LYS A 292 9.73 -9.10 9.02
N LYS A 293 8.91 -10.02 8.54
CA LYS A 293 8.75 -11.32 9.20
C LYS A 293 9.85 -12.25 8.72
N ASP A 294 10.17 -13.25 9.54
CA ASP A 294 11.13 -14.30 9.19
C ASP A 294 10.75 -14.94 7.85
N SER A 295 11.77 -15.43 7.14
CA SER A 295 11.53 -16.14 5.89
C SER A 295 10.84 -17.47 6.17
N GLU A 296 9.80 -17.77 5.39
CA GLU A 296 9.07 -19.03 5.49
C GLU A 296 9.40 -19.86 4.25
N VAL A 297 9.79 -21.13 4.45
CA VAL A 297 9.99 -22.04 3.32
C VAL A 297 8.67 -22.74 3.02
N ARG A 298 8.08 -22.46 1.85
CA ARG A 298 6.83 -23.06 1.37
C ARG A 298 7.06 -23.61 -0.03
N ASP A 299 6.58 -24.83 -0.28
CA ASP A 299 6.75 -25.54 -1.56
C ASP A 299 8.24 -25.69 -1.96
N GLY A 300 9.14 -25.73 -0.96
CA GLY A 300 10.59 -25.78 -1.17
C GLY A 300 11.21 -24.47 -1.68
N VAL A 301 10.46 -23.37 -1.68
CA VAL A 301 10.91 -22.02 -2.00
C VAL A 301 10.90 -21.19 -0.72
N GLU A 302 11.98 -20.47 -0.47
CA GLU A 302 12.03 -19.53 0.65
C GLU A 302 11.28 -18.26 0.27
N TRP A 303 10.36 -17.82 1.11
CA TRP A 303 9.55 -16.62 0.89
C TRP A 303 9.97 -15.53 1.86
N ARG A 304 10.14 -14.32 1.33
CA ARG A 304 10.29 -13.12 2.14
C ARG A 304 8.92 -12.53 2.38
N ILE A 305 8.50 -12.54 3.63
CA ILE A 305 7.20 -11.99 4.03
C ILE A 305 7.42 -10.60 4.64
N ARG A 306 6.73 -9.61 4.08
CA ARG A 306 6.70 -8.24 4.61
C ARG A 306 5.27 -7.87 4.94
N GLU A 307 5.04 -7.54 6.19
CA GLU A 307 3.77 -6.97 6.62
C GLU A 307 3.89 -5.47 6.69
N GLN A 308 2.97 -4.79 6.00
CA GLN A 308 2.84 -3.35 6.07
C GLN A 308 1.37 -2.95 6.17
N ARG A 309 1.15 -1.81 6.83
CA ARG A 309 -0.17 -1.17 6.87
C ARG A 309 -0.13 0.01 5.95
N PRO A 310 -0.61 -0.14 4.72
CA PRO A 310 -0.31 0.86 3.74
C PRO A 310 -1.09 2.15 4.01
N PHE A 311 -2.41 2.17 4.22
CA PHE A 311 -3.15 3.46 4.22
C PHE A 311 -4.00 3.70 5.48
N ALA A 312 -4.28 2.63 6.22
CA ALA A 312 -5.35 2.55 7.21
C ALA A 312 -4.88 1.88 8.50
N SER A 313 -5.58 2.12 9.61
CA SER A 313 -5.38 1.27 10.80
C SER A 313 -5.77 -0.19 10.53
N ASP A 314 -6.70 -0.41 9.58
CA ASP A 314 -7.47 -1.64 9.48
C ASP A 314 -7.17 -2.48 8.23
N LEU A 315 -6.39 -1.96 7.28
CA LEU A 315 -5.96 -2.72 6.10
C LEU A 315 -4.53 -3.21 6.33
N LEU A 316 -4.36 -4.52 6.41
CA LEU A 316 -3.07 -5.19 6.46
C LEU A 316 -2.73 -5.67 5.04
N VAL A 317 -1.52 -5.38 4.59
CA VAL A 317 -0.98 -5.94 3.36
C VAL A 317 0.20 -6.79 3.70
N THR A 318 0.09 -8.06 3.35
CA THR A 318 1.20 -9.00 3.35
C THR A 318 1.75 -9.07 1.94
N GLN A 319 3.01 -8.67 1.79
CA GLN A 319 3.77 -8.85 0.56
C GLN A 319 4.59 -10.13 0.72
N GLU A 320 4.42 -11.06 -0.21
CA GLU A 320 5.16 -12.31 -0.29
C GLU A 320 6.01 -12.27 -1.56
N ASP A 321 7.33 -12.28 -1.37
CA ASP A 321 8.29 -12.34 -2.48
C ASP A 321 9.03 -13.68 -2.42
N PRO A 322 8.99 -14.51 -3.48
CA PRO A 322 9.80 -15.71 -3.51
C PRO A 322 11.27 -15.33 -3.65
N ILE A 323 12.11 -15.88 -2.78
CA ILE A 323 13.56 -15.78 -2.86
C ILE A 323 13.99 -16.78 -3.93
N GLU A 324 14.72 -16.31 -4.94
CA GLU A 324 15.32 -17.20 -5.92
C GLU A 324 16.27 -18.15 -5.20
N THR A 325 15.84 -19.38 -5.02
CA THR A 325 16.71 -20.45 -4.56
C THR A 325 17.72 -20.76 -5.67
N ALA A 326 18.94 -21.13 -5.28
CA ALA A 326 20.06 -21.40 -6.20
C ALA A 326 19.78 -22.50 -7.24
N THR A 327 18.67 -23.23 -7.12
CA THR A 327 18.28 -24.31 -8.03
C THR A 327 17.72 -23.83 -9.37
N GLY A 328 17.52 -22.52 -9.58
CA GLY A 328 17.13 -21.96 -10.89
C GLY A 328 15.83 -22.52 -11.45
N TRP A 329 14.98 -23.09 -10.59
CA TRP A 329 13.88 -23.98 -10.99
C TRP A 329 12.71 -23.24 -11.68
N PHE A 330 12.63 -21.92 -11.52
CA PHE A 330 11.65 -21.11 -12.24
C PHE A 330 12.16 -20.74 -13.63
N LYS A 331 12.04 -21.69 -14.57
CA LYS A 331 12.33 -21.47 -15.99
C LYS A 331 11.46 -20.34 -16.60
N ASP A 332 10.30 -20.07 -16.00
CA ASP A 332 9.43 -18.93 -16.33
C ASP A 332 8.70 -18.35 -15.10
N ARG A 333 8.91 -17.06 -14.84
CA ARG A 333 8.30 -16.32 -13.71
C ARG A 333 6.80 -16.11 -13.86
N ARG A 334 6.31 -15.95 -15.10
CA ARG A 334 4.89 -15.80 -15.38
C ARG A 334 4.15 -17.09 -15.08
N MET A 335 4.75 -18.23 -15.44
CA MET A 335 4.19 -19.54 -15.13
C MET A 335 3.98 -19.70 -13.64
N HIS A 336 4.96 -19.30 -12.82
CA HIS A 336 4.84 -19.32 -11.36
C HIS A 336 3.69 -18.44 -10.84
N ALA A 337 3.52 -17.23 -11.38
CA ALA A 337 2.40 -16.37 -10.98
C ALA A 337 1.04 -17.04 -11.28
N TYR A 338 0.87 -17.67 -12.44
CA TYR A 338 -0.37 -18.37 -12.80
C TYR A 338 -0.60 -19.62 -11.96
N THR A 339 0.45 -20.43 -11.71
CA THR A 339 0.32 -21.64 -10.90
C THR A 339 0.03 -21.31 -9.44
N HIS A 340 0.53 -20.17 -8.93
CA HIS A 340 0.22 -19.66 -7.60
C HIS A 340 -1.25 -19.18 -7.50
N VAL A 341 -1.76 -18.51 -8.53
CA VAL A 341 -3.17 -18.06 -8.58
C VAL A 341 -4.15 -19.24 -8.54
N ARG A 342 -3.79 -20.39 -9.09
CA ARG A 342 -4.64 -21.59 -9.20
C ARG A 342 -6.00 -21.25 -9.81
N PRO A 343 -6.04 -20.75 -11.06
CA PRO A 343 -7.29 -20.41 -11.71
C PRO A 343 -8.17 -21.66 -11.88
N THR A 344 -9.49 -21.50 -11.74
CA THR A 344 -10.44 -22.53 -12.19
C THR A 344 -10.40 -22.67 -13.71
N LYS A 345 -10.96 -23.75 -14.26
CA LYS A 345 -11.03 -23.94 -15.72
C LYS A 345 -11.71 -22.77 -16.44
N GLU A 346 -12.74 -22.19 -15.83
CA GLU A 346 -13.42 -21.00 -16.36
C GLU A 346 -12.50 -19.77 -16.32
N GLN A 347 -11.81 -19.57 -15.19
CA GLN A 347 -10.84 -18.49 -15.04
C GLN A 347 -9.68 -18.60 -16.03
N GLU A 348 -9.19 -19.81 -16.32
CA GLU A 348 -8.19 -20.03 -17.37
C GLU A 348 -8.69 -19.64 -18.75
N MET A 349 -9.95 -19.94 -19.08
CA MET A 349 -10.54 -19.51 -20.35
C MET A 349 -10.63 -17.98 -20.44
N MET A 350 -10.95 -17.30 -19.33
CA MET A 350 -10.95 -15.84 -19.30
C MET A 350 -9.55 -15.25 -19.43
N LEU A 351 -8.55 -15.84 -18.77
CA LEU A 351 -7.15 -15.42 -18.90
C LEU A 351 -6.65 -15.61 -20.34
N GLN A 352 -7.08 -16.67 -21.04
CA GLN A 352 -6.82 -16.84 -22.47
C GLN A 352 -7.55 -15.78 -23.31
N HIS A 353 -8.80 -15.47 -22.98
CA HIS A 353 -9.58 -14.43 -23.66
C HIS A 353 -8.93 -13.04 -23.53
N TRP A 354 -8.35 -12.72 -22.37
CA TRP A 354 -7.60 -11.49 -22.13
C TRP A 354 -6.16 -11.53 -22.66
N CYS A 355 -5.77 -12.60 -23.36
CA CYS A 355 -4.41 -12.81 -23.87
C CYS A 355 -3.32 -12.82 -22.78
N LEU A 356 -3.69 -13.08 -21.52
CA LEU A 356 -2.76 -13.25 -20.41
C LEU A 356 -2.14 -14.65 -20.42
N LEU A 357 -2.93 -15.67 -20.81
CA LEU A 357 -2.43 -17.01 -21.08
C LEU A 357 -2.26 -17.24 -22.59
N PRO A 358 -1.18 -17.90 -23.02
CA PRO A 358 -0.98 -18.26 -24.42
C PRO A 358 -2.08 -19.21 -24.93
N ILE A 359 -2.36 -19.11 -26.23
CA ILE A 359 -3.32 -19.95 -26.93
C ILE A 359 -2.84 -21.42 -26.93
N GLN A 360 -3.80 -22.35 -27.01
CA GLN A 360 -3.54 -23.79 -27.03
C GLN A 360 -2.53 -24.19 -28.13
N GLY A 361 -1.68 -25.16 -27.81
CA GLY A 361 -0.67 -25.72 -28.73
C GLY A 361 0.77 -25.32 -28.45
N LEU A 362 0.99 -24.30 -27.61
CA LEU A 362 2.34 -23.92 -27.18
C LEU A 362 2.88 -24.89 -26.11
N PRO A 363 4.15 -25.36 -26.20
CA PRO A 363 4.77 -26.23 -25.19
C PRO A 363 4.68 -25.65 -23.78
N TRP A 364 4.84 -24.34 -23.66
CA TRP A 364 4.70 -23.61 -22.41
C TRP A 364 3.37 -23.88 -21.68
N LEU A 365 2.25 -23.99 -22.41
CA LEU A 365 0.94 -24.23 -21.80
C LEU A 365 0.82 -25.66 -21.26
N GLN A 366 1.53 -26.61 -21.89
CA GLN A 366 1.59 -27.99 -21.42
C GLN A 366 2.41 -28.07 -20.12
N ASP A 367 3.56 -27.39 -20.09
CA ASP A 367 4.40 -27.26 -18.90
C ASP A 367 3.63 -26.61 -17.75
N TYR A 368 2.95 -25.48 -18.02
CA TYR A 368 2.09 -24.81 -17.04
C TYR A 368 1.02 -25.75 -16.46
N ARG A 369 0.31 -26.51 -17.31
CA ARG A 369 -0.73 -27.44 -16.86
C ARG A 369 -0.14 -28.60 -16.07
N HIS A 370 1.04 -29.07 -16.42
CA HIS A 370 1.76 -30.10 -15.67
C HIS A 370 2.10 -29.60 -14.27
N THR A 371 2.77 -28.45 -14.17
CA THR A 371 3.13 -27.84 -12.89
C THR A 371 1.89 -27.48 -12.05
N ALA A 372 0.84 -26.95 -12.67
CA ALA A 372 -0.42 -26.68 -11.98
C ALA A 372 -1.05 -27.96 -11.40
N LYS A 373 -0.98 -29.08 -12.12
CA LYS A 373 -1.46 -30.39 -11.66
C LYS A 373 -0.59 -30.95 -10.53
N GLU A 374 0.73 -30.83 -10.62
CA GLU A 374 1.65 -31.24 -9.56
C GLU A 374 1.39 -30.45 -8.27
N ASN A 375 1.29 -29.12 -8.37
CA ASN A 375 0.97 -28.26 -7.24
C ASN A 375 -0.39 -28.62 -6.63
N ALA A 376 -1.41 -28.88 -7.46
CA ALA A 376 -2.73 -29.29 -6.98
C ALA A 376 -2.71 -30.66 -6.27
N LEU A 377 -1.86 -31.59 -6.72
CA LEU A 377 -1.66 -32.89 -6.06
C LEU A 377 -0.93 -32.73 -4.72
N GLU A 378 0.11 -31.91 -4.67
CA GLU A 378 0.83 -31.60 -3.43
C GLU A 378 -0.11 -31.00 -2.38
N GLN A 379 -0.93 -30.03 -2.79
CA GLN A 379 -1.98 -29.46 -1.93
C GLN A 379 -3.00 -30.48 -1.45
N ALA A 380 -3.47 -31.36 -2.34
CA ALA A 380 -4.42 -32.40 -1.96
C ALA A 380 -3.80 -33.36 -0.94
N ARG A 381 -2.50 -33.65 -1.05
CA ARG A 381 -1.75 -34.42 -0.06
C ARG A 381 -1.68 -33.67 1.26
N GLU A 382 -1.30 -32.40 1.27
CA GLU A 382 -1.26 -31.56 2.48
C GLU A 382 -2.61 -31.47 3.17
N ALA A 383 -3.69 -31.25 2.41
CA ALA A 383 -5.05 -31.17 2.94
C ALA A 383 -5.51 -32.52 3.51
N CYS A 384 -5.17 -33.63 2.85
CA CYS A 384 -5.44 -34.98 3.36
C CYS A 384 -4.69 -35.26 4.66
N VAL A 385 -3.42 -34.87 4.74
CA VAL A 385 -2.60 -34.98 5.97
C VAL A 385 -3.20 -34.12 7.08
N ALA A 386 -3.54 -32.86 6.80
CA ALA A 386 -4.15 -31.96 7.77
C ALA A 386 -5.52 -32.46 8.27
N ALA A 387 -6.37 -32.98 7.37
CA ALA A 387 -7.65 -33.56 7.73
C ALA A 387 -7.49 -34.83 8.58
N ARG A 388 -6.51 -35.68 8.25
CA ARG A 388 -6.17 -36.86 9.04
C ARG A 388 -5.69 -36.48 10.43
N LEU A 389 -4.78 -35.52 10.53
CA LEU A 389 -4.27 -34.99 11.81
C LEU A 389 -5.40 -34.39 12.66
N ALA A 390 -6.33 -33.65 12.05
CA ALA A 390 -7.48 -33.07 12.77
C ALA A 390 -8.48 -34.12 13.27
N SER A 391 -8.50 -35.32 12.68
CA SER A 391 -9.45 -36.39 13.02
C SER A 391 -8.96 -37.35 14.10
N GLN A 392 -7.67 -37.31 14.48
CA GLN A 392 -7.10 -38.26 15.42
C GLN A 392 -7.15 -37.77 16.88
N PRO A 393 -7.40 -38.67 17.84
CA PRO A 393 -7.26 -38.35 19.26
C PRO A 393 -5.79 -38.05 19.61
N MET A 394 -5.57 -37.03 20.43
CA MET A 394 -4.25 -36.42 20.69
C MET A 394 -3.17 -37.41 21.16
N ASN A 395 -3.56 -38.47 21.87
CA ASN A 395 -2.64 -39.51 22.38
C ASN A 395 -2.10 -40.45 21.28
N ASP A 396 -2.81 -40.58 20.16
CA ASP A 396 -2.35 -41.37 19.01
C ASP A 396 -1.50 -40.51 18.06
N LEU A 397 -1.73 -39.19 18.05
CA LEU A 397 -0.97 -38.22 17.27
C LEU A 397 0.50 -38.17 17.71
N GLU A 398 0.78 -38.16 19.02
CA GLU A 398 2.16 -38.18 19.53
C GLU A 398 2.93 -39.45 19.11
N LYS A 399 2.25 -40.61 19.11
CA LYS A 399 2.84 -41.88 18.67
C LYS A 399 3.05 -41.93 17.16
N GLU A 400 2.13 -41.39 16.36
CA GLU A 400 2.32 -41.26 14.90
C GLU A 400 3.44 -40.27 14.57
N VAL A 401 3.54 -39.13 15.28
CA VAL A 401 4.63 -38.16 15.11
C VAL A 401 5.98 -38.77 15.48
N GLU A 402 6.07 -39.51 16.59
CA GLU A 402 7.32 -40.18 16.98
C GLU A 402 7.72 -41.27 15.98
N ARG A 403 6.74 -41.97 15.39
CA ARG A 403 6.96 -42.95 14.33
C ARG A 403 7.46 -42.28 13.05
N TRP A 404 6.80 -41.22 12.60
CA TRP A 404 7.21 -40.47 11.42
C TRP A 404 8.58 -39.83 11.61
N SER A 405 8.91 -39.33 12.80
CA SER A 405 10.24 -38.82 13.12
C SER A 405 11.32 -39.89 12.95
N LYS A 406 11.07 -41.12 13.42
CA LYS A 406 12.01 -42.25 13.26
C LYS A 406 12.15 -42.68 11.80
N ASP A 407 11.06 -42.70 11.05
CA ASP A 407 11.06 -43.02 9.62
C ASP A 407 11.82 -41.94 8.82
N LEU A 408 11.69 -40.67 9.21
CA LEU A 408 12.38 -39.53 8.59
C LEU A 408 13.89 -39.56 8.89
N GLU A 409 14.30 -39.88 10.12
CA GLU A 409 15.71 -40.13 10.47
C GLU A 409 16.31 -41.34 9.74
N HIS A 410 15.51 -42.37 9.46
CA HIS A 410 15.95 -43.51 8.67
C HIS A 410 16.16 -43.11 7.21
N CYS A 411 15.20 -42.41 6.61
CA CYS A 411 15.32 -41.89 5.24
C CYS A 411 16.51 -40.94 5.08
N ASN A 412 16.78 -40.06 6.05
CA ASN A 412 17.92 -39.15 6.00
C ASN A 412 19.26 -39.91 6.06
N ARG A 413 19.35 -40.97 6.86
CA ARG A 413 20.54 -41.84 6.92
C ARG A 413 20.75 -42.62 5.61
N GLU A 414 19.67 -43.07 4.97
CA GLU A 414 19.77 -43.66 3.62
C GLU A 414 20.23 -42.62 2.60
N LEU A 415 19.69 -41.40 2.64
CA LEU A 415 20.09 -40.30 1.75
C LEU A 415 21.60 -40.00 1.89
N ASP A 416 22.10 -39.90 3.12
CA ASP A 416 23.53 -39.68 3.43
C ASP A 416 24.43 -40.87 3.05
N SER A 417 23.87 -42.08 2.99
CA SER A 417 24.56 -43.27 2.49
C SER A 417 24.65 -43.26 0.96
N TRP A 418 23.62 -42.75 0.29
CA TRP A 418 23.55 -42.68 -1.16
C TRP A 418 24.41 -41.54 -1.72
N ASP A 419 24.51 -40.41 -1.00
CA ASP A 419 25.38 -39.28 -1.36
C ASP A 419 26.87 -39.65 -1.34
N ARG A 420 27.24 -40.66 -0.54
CA ARG A 420 28.62 -41.17 -0.45
C ARG A 420 28.99 -42.21 -1.52
N THR A 421 28.04 -42.73 -2.28
CA THR A 421 28.26 -43.94 -3.11
C THR A 421 28.09 -43.77 -4.61
N VAL A 422 27.65 -42.62 -5.14
CA VAL A 422 27.26 -42.54 -6.56
C VAL A 422 27.83 -41.33 -7.30
N THR A 423 28.64 -41.62 -8.32
CA THR A 423 28.97 -40.74 -9.46
C THR A 423 27.83 -40.73 -10.49
N GLU A 424 27.41 -39.53 -10.88
CA GLU A 424 26.49 -39.13 -11.96
C GLU A 424 25.87 -40.25 -12.82
N SER A 425 24.62 -40.64 -12.53
CA SER A 425 23.77 -41.38 -13.48
C SER A 425 22.33 -40.90 -13.41
N ASP A 426 21.60 -40.94 -14.52
CA ASP A 426 20.21 -40.46 -14.64
C ASP A 426 19.20 -41.22 -13.73
N GLU A 427 19.53 -42.44 -13.29
CA GLU A 427 18.74 -43.15 -12.28
C GLU A 427 18.79 -42.45 -10.91
N TRP A 428 19.89 -41.78 -10.60
CA TRP A 428 20.07 -41.04 -9.36
C TRP A 428 19.04 -39.92 -9.26
N TYR A 429 18.83 -39.11 -10.32
CA TYR A 429 17.85 -38.02 -10.30
C TYR A 429 16.43 -38.49 -10.06
N LYS A 430 16.04 -39.65 -10.64
CA LYS A 430 14.72 -40.23 -10.41
C LYS A 430 14.54 -40.72 -8.98
N LYS A 431 15.51 -41.48 -8.45
CA LYS A 431 15.39 -42.03 -7.09
C LYS A 431 15.57 -40.96 -6.00
N TYR A 432 16.47 -39.99 -6.23
CA TYR A 432 16.67 -38.82 -5.39
C TYR A 432 15.41 -37.93 -5.35
N GLY A 433 14.73 -37.75 -6.50
CA GLY A 433 13.45 -37.03 -6.54
C GLY A 433 12.38 -37.68 -5.67
N ILE A 434 12.21 -39.00 -5.77
CA ILE A 434 11.24 -39.77 -4.97
C ILE A 434 11.58 -39.69 -3.47
N ALA A 435 12.84 -39.87 -3.10
CA ALA A 435 13.28 -39.81 -1.71
C ALA A 435 13.13 -38.40 -1.11
N LYS A 436 13.44 -37.36 -1.89
CA LYS A 436 13.30 -35.95 -1.48
C LYS A 436 11.84 -35.54 -1.33
N GLU A 437 10.95 -36.02 -2.20
CA GLU A 437 9.50 -35.85 -2.06
C GLU A 437 8.96 -36.54 -0.81
N ALA A 438 9.40 -37.78 -0.53
CA ALA A 438 9.04 -38.48 0.69
C ALA A 438 9.48 -37.70 1.94
N LEU A 439 10.72 -37.17 1.95
CA LEU A 439 11.27 -36.38 3.05
C LEU A 439 10.50 -35.07 3.27
N ARG A 440 10.14 -34.36 2.20
CA ARG A 440 9.31 -33.14 2.28
C ARG A 440 7.92 -33.43 2.84
N SER A 441 7.28 -34.52 2.40
CA SER A 441 5.96 -34.91 2.88
C SER A 441 5.98 -35.24 4.38
N ALA A 442 7.02 -35.95 4.84
CA ALA A 442 7.19 -36.29 6.24
C ALA A 442 7.56 -35.07 7.11
N SER A 443 8.39 -34.16 6.60
CA SER A 443 8.74 -32.92 7.31
C SER A 443 7.53 -32.00 7.49
N THR A 444 6.71 -31.84 6.43
CA THR A 444 5.51 -31.00 6.46
C THR A 444 4.48 -31.56 7.43
N ALA A 445 4.29 -32.89 7.44
CA ALA A 445 3.43 -33.58 8.38
C ALA A 445 3.89 -33.38 9.84
N THR A 446 5.20 -33.43 10.09
CA THR A 446 5.80 -33.23 11.42
C THR A 446 5.64 -31.78 11.91
N THR A 447 5.88 -30.78 11.05
CA THR A 447 5.71 -29.35 11.40
C THR A 447 4.24 -29.02 11.68
N LEU A 448 3.30 -29.54 10.87
CA LEU A 448 1.87 -29.35 11.07
C LEU A 448 1.38 -30.02 12.35
N ALA A 449 1.87 -31.22 12.67
CA ALA A 449 1.53 -31.90 13.92
C ALA A 449 2.10 -31.16 15.15
N ALA A 450 3.34 -30.67 15.09
CA ALA A 450 3.95 -29.86 16.16
C ALA A 450 3.19 -28.53 16.38
N ALA A 451 2.73 -27.87 15.31
CA ALA A 451 1.90 -26.67 15.40
C ALA A 451 0.53 -26.96 16.04
N ALA A 452 -0.09 -28.10 15.72
CA ALA A 452 -1.35 -28.53 16.32
C ALA A 452 -1.20 -28.82 17.83
N ILE A 453 -0.12 -29.48 18.25
CA ILE A 453 0.20 -29.76 19.66
C ILE A 453 0.41 -28.45 20.44
N ASN A 454 1.19 -27.52 19.90
CA ASN A 454 1.47 -26.23 20.54
C ASN A 454 0.23 -25.31 20.61
N GLY A 455 -0.64 -25.34 19.59
CA GLY A 455 -1.89 -24.58 19.58
C GLY A 455 -2.92 -25.09 20.60
N ALA A 456 -2.97 -26.40 20.84
CA ALA A 456 -3.85 -27.00 21.84
C ALA A 456 -3.36 -26.75 23.29
N GLY A 457 -2.04 -26.73 23.53
CA GLY A 457 -1.47 -26.43 24.86
C GLY A 457 -1.74 -25.00 25.37
N ALA A 458 -1.88 -24.02 24.48
CA ALA A 458 -2.26 -22.65 24.85
C ALA A 458 -3.73 -22.54 25.30
N SER A 459 -4.60 -23.44 24.84
CA SER A 459 -6.02 -23.48 25.22
C SER A 459 -6.28 -24.19 26.55
N SER A 460 -5.40 -25.12 26.97
CA SER A 460 -5.52 -25.84 28.25
C SER A 460 -4.87 -25.11 29.43
N ALA A 461 -3.89 -24.22 29.18
CA ALA A 461 -3.26 -23.41 30.24
C ALA A 461 -4.15 -22.29 30.81
N THR A 462 -5.26 -21.95 30.15
CA THR A 462 -6.17 -20.87 30.61
C THR A 462 -7.30 -21.37 31.52
N THR A 463 -7.43 -22.69 31.74
CA THR A 463 -8.53 -23.28 32.54
C THR A 463 -8.04 -23.92 33.85
N ALA A 464 -6.74 -23.85 34.18
CA ALA A 464 -6.15 -24.44 35.39
C ALA A 464 -5.75 -23.42 36.48
N ALA A 465 -6.26 -22.19 36.42
CA ALA A 465 -6.06 -21.18 37.46
C ALA A 465 -7.39 -20.56 37.88
N GLY A 466 -8.18 -21.30 38.67
CA GLY A 466 -9.38 -20.75 39.30
C GLY A 466 -10.18 -21.76 40.10
N SER A 467 -10.38 -21.43 41.37
CA SER A 467 -11.43 -21.95 42.25
C SER A 467 -11.10 -23.19 43.10
N THR A 468 -10.52 -22.91 44.27
CA THR A 468 -10.92 -23.59 45.51
C THR A 468 -11.91 -22.70 46.27
N LYS A 469 -13.10 -23.25 46.53
CA LYS A 469 -14.04 -23.02 47.65
C LYS A 469 -15.47 -22.68 47.22
N GLY A 470 -16.39 -23.44 47.81
CA GLY A 470 -17.74 -22.99 48.13
C GLY A 470 -18.81 -23.61 47.25
N GLY A 471 -19.37 -24.73 47.70
CA GLY A 471 -20.49 -25.38 47.03
C GLY A 471 -21.80 -24.62 47.17
N THR A 472 -22.75 -24.97 46.31
CA THR A 472 -24.09 -25.44 46.69
C THR A 472 -24.79 -25.92 45.43
N ALA A 473 -25.38 -27.11 45.56
CA ALA A 473 -26.12 -27.79 44.51
C ALA A 473 -27.52 -27.17 44.33
N VAL A 474 -27.98 -27.04 43.08
CA VAL A 474 -29.40 -27.23 42.73
C VAL A 474 -29.46 -27.83 41.32
N ALA A 475 -30.18 -28.95 41.22
CA ALA A 475 -30.47 -29.70 40.02
C ALA A 475 -31.47 -28.96 39.10
N ALA A 476 -31.42 -29.23 37.79
CA ALA A 476 -32.53 -29.85 37.05
C ALA A 476 -32.39 -29.72 35.51
N GLN A 477 -32.44 -30.90 34.88
CA GLN A 477 -33.27 -31.25 33.72
C GLN A 477 -33.07 -30.55 32.36
N THR A 478 -32.43 -31.35 31.51
CA THR A 478 -32.73 -31.59 30.10
C THR A 478 -34.22 -31.49 29.75
N SER A 479 -34.57 -30.76 28.69
CA SER A 479 -35.58 -31.21 27.73
C SER A 479 -35.36 -30.60 26.34
N ILE A 480 -35.51 -31.48 25.36
CA ILE A 480 -35.50 -31.26 23.91
C ILE A 480 -36.91 -30.85 23.51
N ALA A 481 -37.07 -29.83 22.68
CA ALA A 481 -38.25 -29.71 21.82
C ALA A 481 -37.96 -28.82 20.60
N ALA A 482 -38.10 -29.44 19.43
CA ALA A 482 -38.28 -28.77 18.15
C ALA A 482 -39.65 -28.08 18.10
N SER A 483 -39.76 -26.94 17.42
CA SER A 483 -40.99 -26.60 16.71
C SER A 483 -40.77 -25.55 15.62
N THR A 484 -41.19 -25.95 14.44
CA THR A 484 -41.44 -25.22 13.20
C THR A 484 -42.50 -24.13 13.40
N ALA A 485 -42.31 -22.93 12.83
CA ALA A 485 -43.44 -22.09 12.41
C ALA A 485 -42.99 -20.99 11.43
N VAL A 486 -43.48 -21.10 10.20
CA VAL A 486 -43.68 -20.00 9.23
C VAL A 486 -44.92 -19.21 9.70
N PRO A 487 -44.95 -17.88 9.56
CA PRO A 487 -45.90 -17.32 8.59
C PRO A 487 -45.42 -16.03 7.87
N SER A 488 -45.92 -15.88 6.66
CA SER A 488 -46.04 -14.66 5.85
C SER A 488 -47.50 -14.64 5.34
N PRO A 489 -48.05 -13.58 4.73
CA PRO A 489 -47.82 -12.13 4.81
C PRO A 489 -49.13 -11.37 5.18
N ALA A 490 -49.03 -10.09 5.52
CA ALA A 490 -50.16 -9.16 5.39
C ALA A 490 -49.65 -7.75 5.09
N GLY A 491 -50.05 -7.22 3.94
CA GLY A 491 -49.73 -5.87 3.52
C GLY A 491 -50.60 -4.81 4.19
N THR A 492 -50.14 -3.56 4.14
CA THR A 492 -51.05 -2.42 4.00
C THR A 492 -50.29 -1.20 3.49
N SER A 493 -50.92 -0.55 2.53
CA SER A 493 -50.54 0.70 1.88
C SER A 493 -50.45 1.89 2.85
N ARG A 494 -49.54 2.83 2.59
CA ARG A 494 -49.87 4.27 2.65
C ARG A 494 -48.84 5.13 1.92
N ALA A 495 -49.31 5.87 0.92
CA ALA A 495 -48.69 7.09 0.42
C ALA A 495 -48.76 8.20 1.51
N PRO A 496 -47.99 9.30 1.38
CA PRO A 496 -48.60 10.46 0.71
C PRO A 496 -47.64 11.36 -0.13
N SER A 497 -48.24 11.88 -1.19
CA SER A 497 -48.14 13.23 -1.79
C SER A 497 -46.89 14.10 -1.64
N SER A 498 -46.27 14.33 -2.81
CA SER A 498 -45.96 15.64 -3.43
C SER A 498 -46.00 16.94 -2.61
N SER A 499 -44.91 17.70 -2.68
CA SER A 499 -44.97 19.16 -2.80
C SER A 499 -43.89 19.67 -3.76
N ALA A 500 -44.34 20.36 -4.80
CA ALA A 500 -43.55 21.03 -5.81
C ALA A 500 -42.81 22.25 -5.26
N ARG A 501 -41.62 22.57 -5.80
CA ARG A 501 -41.16 23.96 -5.90
C ARG A 501 -40.13 24.16 -7.02
N SER A 502 -40.47 25.11 -7.91
CA SER A 502 -39.69 25.93 -8.84
C SER A 502 -38.16 25.70 -8.90
N GLY A 503 -37.53 25.56 -10.06
CA GLY A 503 -37.67 26.43 -11.22
C GLY A 503 -36.60 27.53 -11.14
N ALA A 504 -35.39 27.24 -11.61
CA ALA A 504 -34.35 28.24 -11.87
C ALA A 504 -33.45 27.75 -13.02
N SER A 505 -33.48 28.55 -14.07
CA SER A 505 -32.79 28.52 -15.35
C SER A 505 -31.26 28.46 -15.26
N GLN A 506 -30.64 27.56 -16.04
CA GLN A 506 -29.25 27.68 -16.50
C GLN A 506 -29.23 28.05 -17.98
N PRO A 507 -28.38 28.99 -18.43
CA PRO A 507 -28.13 29.22 -19.84
C PRO A 507 -26.99 28.33 -20.36
N SER A 508 -27.25 27.67 -21.49
CA SER A 508 -26.25 27.03 -22.35
C SER A 508 -25.50 28.07 -23.17
N PRO A 509 -24.18 27.94 -23.40
CA PRO A 509 -23.52 28.59 -24.51
C PRO A 509 -23.37 27.64 -25.71
N SER A 510 -23.90 28.07 -26.84
CA SER A 510 -23.72 27.49 -28.17
C SER A 510 -22.26 27.63 -28.65
N PRO A 511 -21.75 26.70 -29.48
CA PRO A 511 -20.42 26.80 -30.07
C PRO A 511 -20.46 27.63 -31.37
N SER A 512 -19.60 28.65 -31.45
CA SER A 512 -19.30 29.37 -32.68
C SER A 512 -18.06 28.76 -33.36
N SER A 513 -18.26 28.16 -34.52
CA SER A 513 -17.23 27.91 -35.53
C SER A 513 -16.88 29.20 -36.29
N PRO A 514 -15.66 29.28 -36.82
CA PRO A 514 -15.48 29.82 -38.16
C PRO A 514 -14.63 28.89 -39.05
N THR A 515 -15.23 28.48 -40.17
CA THR A 515 -14.59 28.35 -41.50
C THR A 515 -13.98 29.70 -41.91
N ALA A 516 -13.01 29.86 -42.81
CA ALA A 516 -12.09 29.01 -43.57
C ALA A 516 -11.08 29.97 -44.28
N ASP A 517 -10.01 29.36 -44.83
CA ASP A 517 -9.21 29.78 -46.00
C ASP A 517 -7.85 30.48 -45.81
N GLY A 518 -6.82 29.87 -46.43
CA GLY A 518 -5.54 30.51 -46.74
C GLY A 518 -4.29 29.64 -46.86
N ILE A 519 -4.29 28.64 -47.77
CA ILE A 519 -3.21 28.27 -48.71
C ILE A 519 -1.73 28.32 -48.22
N ALA A 520 -1.04 27.15 -48.19
CA ALA A 520 0.17 26.89 -48.99
C ALA A 520 0.72 25.46 -48.76
N ALA A 521 0.99 24.78 -49.87
CA ALA A 521 1.55 23.44 -49.97
C ALA A 521 3.07 23.41 -49.77
N VAL A 522 3.61 22.36 -49.14
CA VAL A 522 4.91 21.77 -49.51
C VAL A 522 4.84 20.25 -49.29
N ALA A 523 5.12 19.51 -50.36
CA ALA A 523 5.28 18.07 -50.41
C ALA A 523 6.75 17.67 -50.23
N ALA A 524 7.00 16.56 -49.53
CA ALA A 524 8.13 15.62 -49.70
C ALA A 524 7.93 14.47 -48.70
N GLN A 525 7.42 13.30 -49.13
CA GLN A 525 8.18 12.12 -49.57
C GLN A 525 9.17 11.53 -48.55
N SER A 526 8.84 10.29 -48.15
CA SER A 526 9.50 9.20 -47.41
C SER A 526 10.97 8.89 -47.87
N PRO A 527 11.74 7.90 -47.34
CA PRO A 527 11.27 6.70 -46.62
C PRO A 527 12.18 6.04 -45.54
N LEU A 528 11.56 5.04 -44.92
CA LEU A 528 12.13 3.80 -44.37
C LEU A 528 13.43 3.35 -45.06
N GLN A 529 14.42 2.95 -44.25
CA GLN A 529 15.34 1.89 -44.63
C GLN A 529 15.38 0.77 -43.60
N HIS A 530 15.07 -0.40 -44.14
CA HIS A 530 15.26 -1.74 -43.64
C HIS A 530 16.74 -2.10 -43.86
N ASN A 531 17.46 -2.62 -42.87
CA ASN A 531 18.78 -3.18 -43.10
C ASN A 531 18.87 -4.62 -42.58
N LYS A 532 19.24 -5.52 -43.48
CA LYS A 532 19.43 -6.96 -43.32
C LYS A 532 20.82 -7.28 -43.89
N HIS A 533 21.56 -8.10 -43.16
CA HIS A 533 22.80 -8.81 -43.50
C HIS A 533 24.09 -7.98 -43.66
N GLU A 534 24.99 -8.11 -42.68
CA GLU A 534 26.19 -8.96 -42.76
C GLU A 534 26.45 -9.62 -41.40
#